data_AF-A0AAW5EIQ2-F1
#
_entry.id   AF-A0AAW5EIQ2-F1
#
_cell.length_a   1.000
_cell.length_b   1.000
_cell.length_c   1.000
_cell.angle_alpha   90.00
_cell.angle_beta   90.00
_cell.angle_gamma   90.00
#
_symmetry.space_group_name_H-M   'P 1'
#
loop_
_entity.id
_entity.type
_entity.pdbx_description
1 polymer ?
#
loop_
_entity_poly.entity_id
_entity_poly.type
_entity_poly.pdbx_seq_one_letter_code
_entity_poly.pdbx_strand_id
1 'polypeptide(L)'
;KNRRFHAQPISCPQCKIDVFLKNKKGEILAQDDEAFKTCAKLLKQGKILAIKGMGGFHLMCDAFNLEAIKELRLRKNRPKKPFALMCRDMSDAKELCFVDEEEELLGSILAPIVILKAKKAFSLI
;
A
#
# COMPACT_ATOMS: atom_id res chain seq x y z
N LYS A 1 -1.39 34.46 6.59
CA LYS A 1 -0.56 33.65 5.66
C LYS A 1 -1.20 32.26 5.54
N ASN A 2 -1.65 31.84 4.35
CA ASN A 2 -2.27 30.52 4.15
C ASN A 2 -1.19 29.52 3.70
N ARG A 3 -1.06 28.36 4.36
CA ARG A 3 -0.09 27.31 3.98
C ARG A 3 -0.23 26.79 2.54
N ARG A 4 -1.38 27.05 1.90
CA ARG A 4 -1.72 26.60 0.55
C ARG A 4 -1.58 27.70 -0.52
N PHE A 5 -1.08 28.88 -0.16
CA PHE A 5 -0.82 29.95 -1.12
C PHE A 5 0.21 29.48 -2.17
N HIS A 6 -0.10 29.63 -3.47
CA HIS A 6 0.68 29.11 -4.61
C HIS A 6 0.89 27.58 -4.69
N ALA A 7 0.13 26.79 -3.93
CA ALA A 7 0.14 25.34 -4.12
C ALA A 7 -0.62 24.98 -5.40
N GLN A 8 0.10 24.68 -6.49
CA GLN A 8 -0.49 24.30 -7.78
C GLN A 8 -1.41 23.05 -7.71
N PRO A 9 -1.07 21.96 -6.98
CA PRO A 9 -1.91 20.76 -6.93
C PRO A 9 -3.00 20.84 -5.84
N ILE A 10 -3.50 22.04 -5.52
CA ILE A 10 -4.52 22.22 -4.49
C ILE A 10 -5.88 21.68 -4.96
N SER A 11 -6.56 20.93 -4.10
CA SER A 11 -7.94 20.50 -4.31
C SER A 11 -8.72 20.46 -3.00
N CYS A 12 -10.04 20.34 -3.10
CA CYS A 12 -10.96 20.18 -1.97
C CYS A 12 -12.06 19.18 -2.34
N PRO A 13 -12.92 18.75 -1.40
CA PRO A 13 -14.00 17.82 -1.70
C PRO A 13 -14.96 18.26 -2.83
N GLN A 14 -15.04 19.57 -3.14
CA GLN A 14 -15.89 20.11 -4.22
C GLN A 14 -15.22 20.04 -5.61
N CYS A 15 -13.89 20.11 -5.69
CA CYS A 15 -13.11 20.05 -6.94
C CYS A 15 -12.13 18.87 -6.96
N LYS A 16 -12.48 17.80 -6.25
CA LYS A 16 -11.65 16.63 -6.05
C LYS A 16 -11.43 15.87 -7.35
N ILE A 17 -10.43 15.00 -7.32
CA ILE A 17 -10.28 13.94 -8.31
C ILE A 17 -11.11 12.78 -7.82
N ASP A 18 -12.06 12.32 -8.64
CA ASP A 18 -12.90 11.20 -8.26
C ASP A 18 -12.09 9.90 -8.16
N VAL A 19 -12.37 9.15 -7.10
CA VAL A 19 -11.74 7.85 -6.84
C VAL A 19 -12.75 6.75 -7.10
N PHE A 20 -12.33 5.71 -7.81
CA PHE A 20 -13.21 4.60 -8.17
C PHE A 20 -12.53 3.26 -7.91
N LEU A 21 -13.28 2.32 -7.35
CA LEU A 21 -12.93 0.90 -7.36
C LEU A 21 -13.59 0.25 -8.58
N LYS A 22 -12.79 -0.42 -9.41
CA LYS A 22 -13.29 -1.15 -10.58
C LYS A 22 -13.07 -2.65 -10.44
N ASN A 23 -13.97 -3.43 -11.01
CA ASN A 23 -13.75 -4.87 -11.18
C ASN A 23 -12.94 -5.17 -12.46
N LYS A 24 -12.71 -6.45 -12.74
CA LYS A 24 -11.95 -6.90 -13.92
C LYS A 24 -12.61 -6.56 -15.27
N LYS A 25 -13.92 -6.31 -15.29
CA LYS A 25 -14.68 -5.87 -16.47
C LYS A 25 -14.64 -4.35 -16.67
N GLY A 26 -14.05 -3.61 -15.73
CA GLY A 26 -13.99 -2.15 -15.74
C GLY A 26 -15.22 -1.47 -15.12
N GLU A 27 -16.17 -2.25 -14.59
CA GLU A 27 -17.37 -1.73 -13.94
C GLU A 27 -17.01 -1.11 -12.59
N ILE A 28 -17.60 0.06 -12.28
CA ILE A 28 -17.38 0.76 -11.02
C ILE A 28 -18.20 0.06 -9.93
N LEU A 29 -17.51 -0.44 -8.91
CA LEU A 29 -18.12 -1.10 -7.76
C LEU A 29 -18.40 -0.13 -6.61
N ALA A 30 -17.56 0.88 -6.45
CA ALA A 30 -17.65 1.88 -5.39
C ALA A 30 -16.89 3.15 -5.80
N GLN A 31 -17.25 4.27 -5.18
CA GLN A 31 -16.63 5.58 -5.42
C GLN A 31 -16.19 6.22 -4.10
N ASP A 32 -15.19 7.08 -4.15
CA ASP A 32 -14.72 7.90 -3.03
C ASP A 32 -14.47 7.10 -1.73
N ASP A 33 -15.02 7.57 -0.60
CA ASP A 33 -14.86 6.96 0.72
C ASP A 33 -15.28 5.48 0.74
N GLU A 34 -16.35 5.14 0.02
CA GLU A 34 -16.80 3.75 -0.10
C GLU A 34 -15.83 2.90 -0.92
N ALA A 35 -15.11 3.47 -1.89
CA ALA A 35 -14.05 2.77 -2.60
C ALA A 35 -12.92 2.39 -1.64
N PHE A 36 -12.48 3.30 -0.75
CA PHE A 36 -11.45 3.00 0.24
C PHE A 36 -11.89 1.92 1.24
N LYS A 37 -13.11 2.04 1.79
CA LYS A 37 -13.67 1.04 2.72
C LYS A 37 -13.81 -0.34 2.06
N THR A 38 -14.30 -0.37 0.82
CA THR A 38 -14.46 -1.61 0.06
C THR A 38 -13.11 -2.24 -0.27
N CYS A 39 -12.11 -1.45 -0.66
CA CYS A 39 -10.74 -1.92 -0.87
C CYS A 39 -10.17 -2.57 0.41
N ALA A 40 -10.30 -1.91 1.56
CA ALA A 40 -9.83 -2.46 2.83
C ALA A 40 -10.52 -3.79 3.18
N LYS A 41 -11.84 -3.89 2.95
CA LYS A 41 -12.60 -5.14 3.12
C LYS A 41 -12.10 -6.25 2.19
N LEU A 42 -11.86 -5.94 0.92
CA LEU A 42 -11.38 -6.91 -0.08
C LEU A 42 -9.97 -7.41 0.24
N LEU A 43 -9.06 -6.52 0.70
CA LEU A 43 -7.72 -6.92 1.14
C LEU A 43 -7.80 -7.88 2.33
N LYS A 44 -8.62 -7.57 3.34
CA LYS A 44 -8.88 -8.47 4.48
C LYS A 44 -9.49 -9.82 4.08
N GLN A 45 -10.21 -9.87 2.96
CA GLN A 45 -10.74 -11.10 2.36
C GLN A 45 -9.71 -11.85 1.49
N GLY A 46 -8.44 -11.45 1.50
CA GLY A 46 -7.37 -12.10 0.75
C GLY A 46 -7.39 -11.79 -0.76
N LYS A 47 -8.10 -10.75 -1.20
CA LYS A 47 -8.06 -10.32 -2.60
C LYS A 47 -6.79 -9.52 -2.88
N ILE A 48 -6.36 -9.57 -4.14
CA ILE A 48 -5.26 -8.77 -4.67
C ILE A 48 -5.86 -7.58 -5.42
N LEU A 49 -5.45 -6.37 -5.06
CA LEU A 49 -5.92 -5.12 -5.68
C LEU A 49 -4.78 -4.41 -6.41
N ALA A 50 -5.11 -3.75 -7.51
CA ALA A 50 -4.22 -2.77 -8.16
C ALA A 50 -4.61 -1.37 -7.67
N ILE A 51 -3.71 -0.69 -6.96
CA ILE A 51 -3.94 0.65 -6.40
C ILE A 51 -3.06 1.66 -7.12
N LYS A 52 -3.67 2.73 -7.63
CA LYS A 52 -2.95 3.83 -8.29
C LYS A 52 -2.28 4.71 -7.24
N GLY A 53 -0.96 4.72 -7.22
CA GLY A 53 -0.14 5.68 -6.49
C GLY A 53 0.28 6.86 -7.37
N MET A 54 1.22 7.67 -6.88
CA MET A 54 1.71 8.85 -7.60
C MET A 54 2.51 8.49 -8.87
N GLY A 55 3.32 7.42 -8.80
CA GLY A 55 4.22 7.01 -9.90
C GLY A 55 3.73 5.84 -10.75
N GLY A 56 2.51 5.34 -10.52
CA GLY A 56 1.99 4.17 -11.22
C GLY A 56 1.06 3.32 -10.36
N PHE A 57 0.94 2.03 -10.68
CA PHE A 57 0.10 1.09 -9.95
C PHE A 57 0.92 0.14 -9.09
N HIS A 58 0.42 -0.14 -7.89
CA HIS A 58 0.93 -1.16 -7.00
C HIS A 58 -0.07 -2.32 -6.93
N LEU A 59 0.45 -3.56 -6.97
CA LEU A 59 -0.34 -4.74 -6.62
C LEU A 59 -0.20 -4.97 -5.12
N MET A 60 -1.32 -4.97 -4.41
CA MET A 60 -1.37 -5.06 -2.96
C MET A 60 -2.24 -6.24 -2.54
N CYS A 61 -1.80 -6.95 -1.50
CA CYS A 61 -2.55 -7.99 -0.80
C CYS A 61 -2.22 -7.90 0.69
N ASP A 62 -2.97 -8.62 1.51
CA ASP A 62 -2.65 -8.77 2.93
C ASP A 62 -1.33 -9.55 3.10
N ALA A 63 -0.38 -8.95 3.83
CA ALA A 63 0.94 -9.51 4.10
C ALA A 63 0.94 -10.68 5.10
N PHE A 64 -0.17 -10.87 5.83
CA PHE A 64 -0.35 -11.98 6.76
C PHE A 64 -1.18 -13.12 6.16
N ASN A 65 -1.64 -12.97 4.92
CA ASN A 65 -2.40 -14.00 4.21
C ASN A 65 -1.50 -14.76 3.20
N LEU A 66 -1.00 -15.93 3.62
CA LEU A 66 -0.11 -16.77 2.81
C LEU A 66 -0.70 -17.14 1.44
N GLU A 67 -2.00 -17.41 1.37
CA GLU A 67 -2.65 -17.81 0.11
C GLU A 67 -2.73 -16.63 -0.87
N ALA A 68 -3.00 -15.42 -0.38
CA ALA A 68 -2.98 -14.22 -1.21
C ALA A 68 -1.56 -13.92 -1.76
N ILE A 69 -0.52 -14.16 -0.96
CA ILE A 69 0.88 -13.97 -1.35
C ILE A 69 1.29 -15.00 -2.41
N LYS A 70 0.97 -16.28 -2.20
CA LYS A 70 1.23 -17.34 -3.19
C LYS A 70 0.57 -17.03 -4.53
N GLU A 71 -0.70 -16.63 -4.50
CA GLU A 71 -1.44 -16.25 -5.70
C GLU A 71 -0.83 -15.03 -6.40
N LEU A 72 -0.38 -14.02 -5.63
CA LEU A 72 0.30 -12.86 -6.19
C LEU A 72 1.64 -13.24 -6.85
N ARG A 73 2.43 -14.13 -6.24
CA ARG A 73 3.68 -14.63 -6.83
C ARG A 73 3.41 -15.37 -8.14
N LEU A 74 2.40 -16.25 -8.16
CA LEU A 74 2.01 -17.01 -9.33
C LEU A 74 1.61 -16.08 -10.47
N ARG A 75 0.66 -15.16 -10.23
CA ARG A 75 0.16 -14.22 -11.26
C ARG A 75 1.22 -13.25 -11.77
N LYS A 76 2.15 -12.83 -10.91
CA LYS A 76 3.22 -11.88 -11.28
C LYS A 76 4.46 -12.59 -11.86
N ASN A 77 4.47 -13.92 -11.92
CA ASN A 77 5.64 -14.73 -12.25
C ASN A 77 6.89 -14.30 -11.46
N ARG A 78 6.74 -14.18 -10.13
CA ARG A 78 7.76 -13.67 -9.21
C ARG A 78 8.01 -14.65 -8.05
N PRO A 79 8.66 -15.79 -8.31
CA PRO A 79 8.73 -16.89 -7.35
C PRO A 79 9.54 -16.53 -6.09
N LYS A 80 10.72 -15.91 -6.23
CA LYS A 80 11.65 -15.69 -5.10
C LYS A 80 11.88 -14.24 -4.73
N LYS A 81 11.75 -13.31 -5.69
CA LYS A 81 12.12 -11.91 -5.46
C LYS A 81 11.21 -11.31 -4.36
N PRO A 82 11.77 -10.65 -3.33
CA PRO A 82 11.01 -10.17 -2.19
C PRO A 82 9.95 -9.14 -2.59
N PHE A 83 8.89 -9.06 -1.78
CA PHE A 83 7.91 -7.98 -1.83
C PHE A 83 8.24 -6.93 -0.78
N ALA A 84 7.88 -5.68 -1.05
CA ALA A 84 7.89 -4.63 -0.05
C ALA A 84 6.66 -4.76 0.85
N LEU A 85 6.79 -4.37 2.12
CA LEU A 85 5.71 -4.31 3.10
C LEU A 85 5.46 -2.85 3.47
N MET A 86 4.18 -2.50 3.61
CA MET A 86 3.76 -1.18 4.10
C MET A 86 3.21 -1.38 5.51
N CYS A 87 3.81 -0.70 6.49
CA CYS A 87 3.36 -0.69 7.87
C CYS A 87 2.50 0.56 8.12
N ARG A 88 1.57 0.52 9.08
CA ARG A 88 0.72 1.67 9.40
C ARG A 88 1.54 2.82 9.99
N ASP A 89 2.49 2.47 10.86
CA ASP A 89 3.31 3.42 11.62
C ASP A 89 4.64 2.76 12.03
N MET A 90 5.47 3.54 12.73
CA MET A 90 6.79 3.11 13.19
C MET A 90 6.72 1.99 14.24
N SER A 91 5.66 1.94 15.05
CA SER A 91 5.48 0.89 16.05
C SER A 91 5.29 -0.45 15.37
N ASP A 92 4.37 -0.52 14.40
CA ASP A 92 4.15 -1.71 13.58
C ASP A 92 5.46 -2.16 12.89
N ALA A 93 6.25 -1.23 12.35
CA ALA A 93 7.54 -1.57 11.72
C ALA A 93 8.54 -2.17 12.72
N LYS A 94 8.65 -1.60 13.92
CA LYS A 94 9.51 -2.09 15.02
C LYS A 94 9.06 -3.43 15.58
N GLU A 95 7.80 -3.83 15.43
CA GLU A 95 7.35 -5.18 15.78
C GLU A 95 7.90 -6.24 14.82
N LEU A 96 8.03 -5.90 13.54
CA LEU A 96 8.41 -6.81 12.47
C LEU A 96 9.93 -6.85 12.23
N CYS A 97 10.62 -5.71 12.41
CA CYS A 97 12.02 -5.51 12.06
C CYS A 97 12.81 -4.85 13.19
N PHE A 98 14.13 -5.01 13.16
CA PHE A 98 15.05 -4.14 13.89
C PHE A 98 15.16 -2.83 13.10
N VAL A 99 14.93 -1.70 13.78
CA VAL A 99 14.95 -0.36 13.20
C VAL A 99 15.73 0.51 14.16
N ASP A 100 16.92 0.91 13.75
CA ASP A 100 17.83 1.73 14.55
C ASP A 100 18.05 3.07 13.81
N GLU A 101 19.15 3.18 13.07
CA GLU A 101 19.52 4.40 12.33
C GLU A 101 18.55 4.72 11.18
N GLU A 102 17.81 3.73 10.68
CA GLU A 102 16.88 3.88 9.56
C GLU A 102 15.53 4.51 9.93
N GLU A 103 15.27 4.74 11.22
CA GLU A 103 14.02 5.35 11.69
C GLU A 103 13.76 6.72 11.03
N GLU A 104 14.79 7.55 10.93
CA GLU A 104 14.71 8.85 10.26
C GLU A 104 14.39 8.71 8.78
N LEU A 105 14.99 7.72 8.10
CA LEU A 105 14.77 7.48 6.68
C LEU A 105 13.35 6.99 6.41
N LEU A 106 12.83 6.07 7.23
CA LEU A 106 11.45 5.58 7.16
C LEU A 106 10.43 6.69 7.45
N GLY A 107 10.73 7.59 8.38
CA GLY A 107 9.91 8.75 8.72
C GLY A 107 10.08 9.95 7.79
N SER A 108 11.04 9.89 6.86
CA SER A 108 11.36 11.01 5.98
C SER A 108 10.21 11.33 5.02
N ILE A 109 10.16 12.58 4.56
CA ILE A 109 9.19 13.04 3.56
C ILE A 109 9.27 12.28 2.23
N LEU A 110 10.41 11.63 1.96
CA LEU A 110 10.62 10.84 0.75
C LEU A 110 9.93 9.46 0.85
N ALA A 111 9.66 8.97 2.06
CA ALA A 111 9.04 7.67 2.35
C ALA A 111 9.57 6.51 1.47
N PRO A 112 10.89 6.26 1.44
CA PRO A 112 11.48 5.22 0.61
C PRO A 112 11.14 3.82 1.13
N ILE A 113 11.30 2.81 0.26
CA ILE A 113 11.36 1.41 0.70
C ILE A 113 12.74 1.16 1.30
N VAL A 114 12.79 0.83 2.58
CA VAL A 114 14.03 0.55 3.31
C VAL A 114 14.19 -0.95 3.53
N ILE A 115 15.40 -1.46 3.37
CA ILE A 115 15.74 -2.86 3.65
C ILE A 115 16.15 -2.95 5.12
N LEU A 116 15.42 -3.74 5.89
CA LEU A 116 15.63 -3.91 7.32
C LEU A 116 15.82 -5.38 7.69
N LYS A 117 16.51 -5.63 8.81
CA LYS A 117 16.64 -6.97 9.35
C LYS A 117 15.35 -7.37 10.06
N ALA A 118 14.69 -8.42 9.57
CA ALA A 118 13.49 -8.94 10.20
C ALA A 118 13.79 -9.56 11.58
N LYS A 119 12.89 -9.33 12.56
CA LYS A 119 12.97 -9.94 13.91
C LYS A 119 12.58 -11.41 13.92
N LYS A 120 11.67 -11.78 13.02
CA LYS A 120 11.21 -13.15 12.82
C LYS A 120 11.44 -13.53 11.36
N ALA A 121 11.72 -14.81 11.13
CA ALA A 121 11.64 -15.36 9.80
C ALA A 121 10.18 -15.26 9.36
N PHE A 122 9.89 -14.29 8.49
CA PHE A 122 8.63 -14.32 7.78
C PHE A 122 8.69 -15.49 6.80
N SER A 123 7.79 -16.45 6.94
CA SER A 123 7.56 -17.47 5.91
C SER A 123 6.85 -16.81 4.72
N LEU A 124 7.53 -15.88 4.05
CA LEU A 124 7.12 -15.28 2.78
C LEU A 124 7.63 -16.10 1.57
N ILE A 125 8.14 -17.29 1.86
CA ILE A 125 8.60 -18.31 0.92
C ILE A 125 7.40 -19.15 0.51
#